data_AF-A0A023X200-F1
#
_entry.id   AF-A0A023X200-F1
#
_cell.length_a   1.000
_cell.length_b   1.000
_cell.length_c   1.000
_cell.angle_alpha   90.00
_cell.angle_beta   90.00
_cell.angle_gamma   90.00
#
_symmetry.space_group_name_H-M   'P 1'
#
loop_
_entity.id
_entity.type
_entity.pdbx_description
1 polymer ?
#
loop_
_entity_poly.entity_id
_entity_poly.type
_entity_poly.pdbx_seq_one_letter_code
_entity_poly.pdbx_strand_id
1 'polypeptide(L)'
;MDRGDNNRPPGEASNEGAPPVNEGEGGRRGFPWGKFAVIAVLILLLLIAIPFACQALQGGGGDDAQQQEEGAPGQQDEGTPAGTDGAAGEGEEAAEEDAAQQGADGGSVASAELDELPEQTGDGTSVNVPRASISGASGWLAVRADDGGEPGEVLGYAPLQEGENTDVQVSLDTPVEGSGELFATVHADDPADGNFTYPDGDPTVESDGEAVQQSFAYDLSGAGEEAATDDQATDDAAADGAVGAVGADVNVGEQTGDGASVSVSGANLSGSSGWISVREDAGGEPGAVLGFAPLPEGENTDVEVPLDVALAGAGEVYVSVHADEPADGTFSYPDGDPTVEGAVEAVPYSVSGEGALPDTSGAVDTKTLNAVLGAALILFGALLFTARRRQQER
;
A
#
# COMPACT_ATOMS: atom_id res chain seq x y z
N MET A 1 -47.36 64.16 -0.02
CA MET A 1 -48.28 63.34 -0.84
C MET A 1 -47.46 62.19 -1.37
N ASP A 2 -47.81 60.93 -1.35
CA ASP A 2 -48.88 60.12 -0.74
C ASP A 2 -48.42 58.66 -0.92
N ARG A 3 -48.82 57.77 -0.02
CA ARG A 3 -48.52 56.33 -0.06
C ARG A 3 -49.49 55.61 -1.01
N GLY A 4 -49.14 54.40 -1.42
CA GLY A 4 -50.10 53.39 -1.90
C GLY A 4 -49.48 52.50 -2.98
N ASP A 5 -48.96 51.33 -2.65
CA ASP A 5 -49.63 50.06 -2.28
C ASP A 5 -49.93 49.15 -3.49
N ASN A 6 -49.66 47.87 -3.23
CA ASN A 6 -50.24 46.66 -3.79
C ASN A 6 -49.65 46.07 -5.08
N ASN A 7 -48.94 44.93 -4.96
CA ASN A 7 -49.47 43.58 -4.69
C ASN A 7 -50.01 42.97 -5.99
N ARG A 8 -49.18 42.13 -6.63
CA ARG A 8 -49.54 41.31 -7.78
C ARG A 8 -49.29 39.84 -7.40
N PRO A 9 -50.31 38.98 -7.38
CA PRO A 9 -50.13 37.55 -7.11
C PRO A 9 -49.55 36.83 -8.34
N PRO A 10 -48.90 35.66 -8.15
CA PRO A 10 -48.28 34.90 -9.23
C PRO A 10 -49.34 34.20 -10.09
N GLY A 11 -49.28 34.44 -11.41
CA GLY A 11 -50.03 33.71 -12.41
C GLY A 11 -49.33 32.40 -12.74
N GLU A 12 -50.13 31.36 -12.80
CA GLU A 12 -49.81 29.96 -13.08
C GLU A 12 -48.99 29.80 -14.37
N ALA A 13 -47.88 29.07 -14.29
CA ALA A 13 -47.14 28.61 -15.47
C ALA A 13 -47.87 27.40 -16.07
N SER A 14 -48.34 27.57 -17.30
CA SER A 14 -48.92 26.53 -18.14
C SER A 14 -47.92 25.39 -18.37
N ASN A 15 -48.31 24.19 -17.97
CA ASN A 15 -47.63 22.93 -18.23
C ASN A 15 -48.28 22.24 -19.45
N GLU A 16 -48.02 22.77 -20.64
CA GLU A 16 -48.32 22.12 -21.92
C GLU A 16 -47.01 21.72 -22.59
N GLY A 17 -46.56 20.49 -22.36
CA GLY A 17 -45.32 20.00 -22.97
C GLY A 17 -44.87 18.58 -22.58
N ALA A 18 -45.77 17.68 -22.16
CA ALA A 18 -45.41 16.29 -21.88
C ALA A 18 -45.73 15.38 -23.10
N PRO A 19 -44.78 14.56 -23.60
CA PRO A 19 -45.09 13.52 -24.57
C PRO A 19 -45.89 12.37 -23.93
N PRO A 20 -46.69 11.61 -24.72
CA PRO A 20 -47.59 10.61 -24.19
C PRO A 20 -46.84 9.43 -23.55
N VAL A 21 -47.29 9.06 -22.34
CA VAL A 21 -46.90 7.83 -21.65
C VAL A 21 -47.38 6.61 -22.44
N ASN A 22 -46.44 5.74 -22.80
CA ASN A 22 -46.73 4.49 -23.47
C ASN A 22 -47.04 3.43 -22.38
N GLU A 23 -48.33 3.17 -22.16
CA GLU A 23 -48.79 2.04 -21.35
C GLU A 23 -48.73 0.75 -22.18
N GLY A 24 -47.84 -0.16 -21.81
CA GLY A 24 -47.91 -1.55 -22.26
C GLY A 24 -46.56 -2.24 -22.39
N GLU A 25 -46.21 -3.06 -21.41
CA GLU A 25 -46.02 -4.52 -21.57
C GLU A 25 -45.36 -5.09 -20.31
N GLY A 26 -46.16 -5.79 -19.49
CA GLY A 26 -45.69 -6.53 -18.32
C GLY A 26 -44.84 -7.74 -18.72
N GLY A 27 -43.55 -7.50 -18.92
CA GLY A 27 -42.53 -8.54 -19.04
C GLY A 27 -42.37 -9.27 -17.70
N ARG A 28 -42.79 -10.54 -17.65
CA ARG A 28 -42.53 -11.45 -16.53
C ARG A 28 -41.01 -11.57 -16.33
N ARG A 29 -40.47 -10.90 -15.30
CA ARG A 29 -39.10 -11.14 -14.83
C ARG A 29 -39.04 -12.56 -14.27
N GLY A 30 -38.49 -13.49 -15.05
CA GLY A 30 -38.18 -14.84 -14.59
C GLY A 30 -37.12 -14.76 -13.49
N PHE A 31 -37.48 -15.17 -12.28
CA PHE A 31 -36.55 -15.34 -11.17
C PHE A 31 -35.51 -16.41 -11.57
N PRO A 32 -34.19 -16.13 -11.51
CA PRO A 32 -33.17 -16.99 -12.10
C PRO A 32 -32.87 -18.21 -11.22
N TRP A 33 -33.78 -19.19 -11.20
CA TRP A 33 -33.61 -20.47 -10.51
C TRP A 33 -32.32 -21.21 -10.91
N GLY A 34 -31.83 -21.00 -12.13
CA GLY A 34 -30.60 -21.63 -12.63
C GLY A 34 -29.33 -21.20 -11.90
N LYS A 35 -29.21 -19.94 -11.49
CA LYS A 35 -28.00 -19.43 -10.82
C LYS A 35 -27.92 -19.92 -9.37
N PHE A 36 -29.06 -19.97 -8.68
CA PHE A 36 -29.13 -20.53 -7.32
C PHE A 36 -28.90 -22.04 -7.29
N ALA A 37 -29.30 -22.77 -8.32
CA ALA A 37 -29.02 -24.21 -8.42
C ALA A 37 -27.52 -24.50 -8.58
N VAL A 38 -26.79 -23.68 -9.36
CA VAL A 38 -25.33 -23.83 -9.56
C VAL A 38 -24.57 -23.45 -8.29
N ILE A 39 -24.96 -22.35 -7.63
CA ILE A 39 -24.37 -21.93 -6.34
C ILE A 39 -24.61 -22.99 -5.26
N ALA A 40 -25.81 -23.57 -5.18
CA ALA A 40 -26.12 -24.63 -4.23
C ALA A 40 -25.30 -25.91 -4.47
N VAL A 41 -25.02 -26.25 -5.74
CA VAL A 41 -24.17 -27.42 -6.09
C VAL A 41 -22.70 -27.16 -5.77
N LEU A 42 -22.19 -25.94 -6.00
CA LEU A 42 -20.83 -25.55 -5.63
C LEU A 42 -20.61 -25.54 -4.12
N ILE A 43 -21.56 -25.00 -3.34
CA ILE A 43 -21.52 -25.03 -1.87
C ILE A 43 -21.58 -26.47 -1.35
N LEU A 44 -22.42 -27.33 -1.94
CA LEU A 44 -22.49 -28.74 -1.57
C LEU A 44 -21.17 -29.48 -1.89
N LEU A 45 -20.53 -29.20 -3.03
CA LEU A 45 -19.24 -29.79 -3.39
C LEU A 45 -18.12 -29.33 -2.45
N LEU A 46 -18.11 -28.06 -2.05
CA LEU A 46 -17.14 -27.50 -1.11
C LEU A 46 -17.29 -28.10 0.29
N LEU A 47 -18.52 -28.26 0.78
CA LEU A 47 -18.81 -28.91 2.07
C LEU A 47 -18.45 -30.41 2.11
N ILE A 48 -18.47 -31.09 0.96
CA ILE A 48 -18.06 -32.51 0.85
C ILE A 48 -16.52 -32.65 0.78
N ALA A 49 -15.79 -31.62 0.34
CA ALA A 49 -14.33 -31.64 0.21
C ALA A 49 -13.57 -31.31 1.51
N ILE A 50 -14.16 -30.50 2.40
CA ILE A 50 -13.56 -30.08 3.68
C ILE A 50 -13.11 -31.26 4.59
N PRO A 51 -13.87 -32.36 4.77
CA PRO A 51 -13.44 -33.44 5.66
C PRO A 51 -12.25 -34.29 5.15
N PHE A 52 -11.80 -34.11 3.90
CA PHE A 52 -10.68 -34.88 3.34
C PHE A 52 -9.31 -34.18 3.42
N ALA A 53 -9.24 -32.90 3.78
CA ALA A 53 -7.98 -32.18 3.92
C ALA A 53 -7.31 -32.35 5.32
N CYS A 54 -8.05 -32.80 6.33
CA CYS A 54 -7.52 -32.88 7.71
C CYS A 54 -6.79 -34.20 8.06
N GLN A 55 -6.64 -35.16 7.14
CA GLN A 55 -5.97 -36.44 7.43
C GLN A 55 -4.51 -36.55 6.96
N ALA A 56 -3.90 -35.48 6.44
CA ALA A 56 -2.50 -35.48 6.03
C ALA A 56 -1.51 -34.87 7.05
N LEU A 57 -1.98 -34.35 8.18
CA LEU A 57 -1.12 -33.64 9.16
C LEU A 57 -1.05 -34.30 10.54
N GLN A 58 -1.63 -35.49 10.73
CA GLN A 58 -1.56 -36.20 12.01
C GLN A 58 -1.35 -37.70 11.81
N GLY A 59 -0.09 -38.15 11.80
CA GLY A 59 0.24 -39.57 11.87
C GLY A 59 1.66 -39.92 11.45
N GLY A 60 2.57 -40.00 12.42
CA GLY A 60 3.93 -40.48 12.20
C GLY A 60 4.74 -40.57 13.50
N GLY A 61 4.24 -41.34 14.47
CA GLY A 61 4.99 -41.72 15.66
C GLY A 61 5.92 -42.92 15.41
N GLY A 62 6.94 -43.04 16.26
CA GLY A 62 7.72 -44.26 16.47
C GLY A 62 9.07 -43.94 17.11
N ASP A 63 9.59 -44.67 18.08
CA ASP A 63 9.03 -45.68 18.99
C ASP A 63 10.07 -45.84 20.10
N ASP A 64 9.57 -46.19 21.28
CA ASP A 64 10.28 -46.39 22.54
C ASP A 64 11.51 -47.32 22.47
N ALA A 65 12.55 -46.98 23.23
CA ALA A 65 13.44 -47.96 23.82
C ALA A 65 13.59 -47.71 25.33
N GLN A 66 13.12 -48.71 26.07
CA GLN A 66 13.01 -48.81 27.52
C GLN A 66 14.36 -48.71 28.25
N GLN A 67 14.34 -48.22 29.50
CA GLN A 67 14.56 -49.06 30.69
C GLN A 67 14.47 -48.31 32.03
N GLN A 68 13.55 -48.81 32.87
CA GLN A 68 13.67 -49.11 34.30
C GLN A 68 13.76 -47.97 35.34
N GLU A 69 12.68 -47.90 36.13
CA GLU A 69 12.58 -47.30 37.47
C GLU A 69 13.59 -47.93 38.45
N GLU A 70 14.08 -47.16 39.44
CA GLU A 70 14.01 -47.49 40.88
C GLU A 70 14.26 -46.23 41.76
N GLY A 71 13.34 -45.96 42.71
CA GLY A 71 13.69 -45.62 44.11
C GLY A 71 13.91 -44.16 44.59
N ALA A 72 12.82 -43.51 45.04
CA ALA A 72 12.60 -42.80 46.35
C ALA A 72 13.66 -41.86 47.04
N PRO A 73 13.22 -40.95 47.96
CA PRO A 73 13.68 -39.54 48.03
C PRO A 73 14.46 -39.12 49.30
N GLY A 74 15.00 -37.88 49.34
CA GLY A 74 15.46 -37.24 50.59
C GLY A 74 15.99 -35.79 50.51
N GLN A 75 15.38 -34.90 51.32
CA GLN A 75 15.94 -33.81 52.18
C GLN A 75 16.62 -32.59 51.51
N GLN A 76 16.14 -31.34 51.61
CA GLN A 76 16.06 -30.38 52.75
C GLN A 76 17.39 -30.09 53.48
N ASP A 77 17.94 -28.87 53.29
CA ASP A 77 18.48 -27.89 54.28
C ASP A 77 19.42 -26.89 53.54
N GLU A 78 19.10 -25.59 53.48
CA GLU A 78 19.48 -24.50 54.41
C GLU A 78 20.95 -24.05 54.38
N GLY A 79 21.16 -22.72 54.28
CA GLY A 79 22.41 -22.10 54.76
C GLY A 79 22.89 -20.82 54.05
N THR A 80 22.31 -19.66 54.41
CA THR A 80 23.00 -18.35 54.42
C THR A 80 23.68 -18.17 55.80
N PRO A 81 24.88 -17.57 55.90
CA PRO A 81 25.03 -16.18 56.40
C PRO A 81 26.14 -15.40 55.64
N ALA A 82 25.97 -14.13 55.26
CA ALA A 82 26.11 -12.89 56.06
C ALA A 82 27.47 -12.72 56.77
N GLY A 83 28.24 -11.69 56.37
CA GLY A 83 29.43 -11.19 57.07
C GLY A 83 30.07 -10.00 56.34
N THR A 84 30.00 -8.82 56.96
CA THR A 84 30.39 -7.48 56.49
C THR A 84 31.84 -7.11 56.86
N ASP A 85 32.22 -5.87 56.48
CA ASP A 85 33.37 -5.04 56.91
C ASP A 85 34.46 -4.98 55.82
N GLY A 86 34.83 -3.88 55.15
CA GLY A 86 34.71 -2.44 55.40
C GLY A 86 36.12 -1.82 55.49
N ALA A 87 36.55 -1.01 54.50
CA ALA A 87 37.39 0.21 54.65
C ALA A 87 38.11 0.65 53.35
N ALA A 88 37.66 1.81 52.85
CA ALA A 88 38.36 2.98 52.27
C ALA A 88 39.78 2.89 51.67
N GLY A 89 39.90 3.47 50.46
CA GLY A 89 41.12 4.06 49.90
C GLY A 89 40.76 5.00 48.74
N GLU A 90 41.07 6.29 48.90
CA GLU A 90 40.84 7.41 47.96
C GLU A 90 41.90 7.47 46.84
N GLY A 91 41.56 8.08 45.70
CA GLY A 91 42.45 8.49 44.60
C GLY A 91 41.75 8.33 43.23
N GLU A 92 41.01 9.32 42.72
CA GLU A 92 41.43 10.47 41.88
C GLU A 92 41.57 10.13 40.38
N GLU A 93 41.03 11.04 39.55
CA GLU A 93 41.14 11.20 38.08
C GLU A 93 40.08 10.54 37.16
N ALA A 94 39.21 11.41 36.65
CA ALA A 94 38.70 11.55 35.28
C ALA A 94 38.18 10.32 34.50
N ALA A 95 36.88 10.35 34.15
CA ALA A 95 36.40 9.92 32.84
C ALA A 95 35.01 10.52 32.57
N GLU A 96 34.87 10.99 31.35
CA GLU A 96 33.65 11.49 30.72
C GLU A 96 32.59 10.38 30.71
N GLU A 97 31.32 10.71 31.00
CA GLU A 97 30.22 9.75 30.82
C GLU A 97 29.82 9.75 29.35
N ASP A 98 30.55 8.93 28.61
CA ASP A 98 30.23 8.39 27.30
C ASP A 98 28.98 7.49 27.38
N ALA A 99 28.00 7.79 26.53
CA ALA A 99 26.77 7.05 26.40
C ALA A 99 27.03 5.77 25.60
N ALA A 100 27.31 4.66 26.30
CA ALA A 100 27.36 3.36 25.65
C ALA A 100 25.95 2.76 25.50
N GLN A 101 25.36 2.97 24.32
CA GLN A 101 24.36 2.10 23.71
C GLN A 101 24.80 0.64 23.83
N GLN A 102 23.95 -0.20 24.43
CA GLN A 102 24.07 -1.65 24.32
C GLN A 102 23.34 -2.09 23.06
N GLY A 103 24.12 -2.33 22.01
CA GLY A 103 23.67 -2.92 20.76
C GLY A 103 23.06 -4.30 20.95
N ALA A 104 21.91 -4.50 20.33
CA ALA A 104 21.49 -5.82 19.89
C ALA A 104 22.18 -6.07 18.55
N ASP A 105 23.16 -6.96 18.57
CA ASP A 105 23.83 -7.55 17.42
C ASP A 105 22.81 -8.28 16.54
N GLY A 106 22.32 -7.55 15.55
CA GLY A 106 21.57 -8.04 14.40
C GLY A 106 21.98 -7.15 13.23
N GLY A 107 23.25 -7.24 12.81
CA GLY A 107 23.74 -6.50 11.65
C GLY A 107 22.78 -6.69 10.48
N SER A 108 22.25 -5.57 9.97
CA SER A 108 21.32 -5.58 8.85
C SER A 108 21.94 -6.38 7.72
N VAL A 109 21.22 -7.39 7.23
CA VAL A 109 21.63 -8.18 6.06
C VAL A 109 21.50 -7.38 4.77
N ALA A 110 20.97 -6.16 4.85
CA ALA A 110 20.86 -5.24 3.74
C ALA A 110 22.20 -4.53 3.48
N SER A 111 22.44 -4.20 2.22
CA SER A 111 23.52 -3.31 1.79
C SER A 111 22.92 -2.22 0.92
N ALA A 112 23.46 -1.00 1.01
CA ALA A 112 22.96 0.13 0.24
C ALA A 112 24.09 1.01 -0.28
N GLU A 113 23.78 1.77 -1.33
CA GLU A 113 24.64 2.80 -1.88
C GLU A 113 23.77 4.04 -2.16
N LEU A 114 24.33 5.22 -1.88
CA LEU A 114 23.70 6.50 -2.16
C LEU A 114 24.62 7.26 -3.11
N ASP A 115 24.09 7.71 -4.26
CA ASP A 115 24.85 8.55 -5.19
C ASP A 115 25.10 9.94 -4.57
N GLU A 116 26.10 10.65 -5.08
CA GLU A 116 26.44 11.98 -4.62
C GLU A 116 25.26 12.95 -4.72
N LEU A 117 24.81 13.45 -3.57
CA LEU A 117 23.79 14.48 -3.43
C LEU A 117 24.39 15.86 -3.64
N PRO A 118 23.98 16.58 -4.69
CA PRO A 118 24.40 17.96 -4.88
C PRO A 118 23.71 18.89 -3.87
N GLU A 119 24.19 20.13 -3.81
CA GLU A 119 23.43 21.22 -3.18
C GLU A 119 22.05 21.33 -3.84
N GLN A 120 21.02 21.49 -3.00
CA GLN A 120 19.63 21.60 -3.42
C GLN A 120 19.06 22.94 -3.00
N THR A 121 18.05 23.40 -3.74
CA THR A 121 17.30 24.62 -3.44
C THR A 121 15.83 24.29 -3.53
N GLY A 122 15.04 24.69 -2.53
CA GLY A 122 13.61 24.42 -2.51
C GLY A 122 12.86 25.31 -1.54
N ASP A 123 11.56 25.02 -1.38
CA ASP A 123 10.64 25.75 -0.50
C ASP A 123 10.61 25.18 0.93
N GLY A 124 11.43 24.18 1.21
CA GLY A 124 11.55 23.52 2.51
C GLY A 124 10.61 22.34 2.71
N THR A 125 9.83 21.93 1.70
CA THR A 125 8.84 20.85 1.83
C THR A 125 9.30 19.51 1.25
N SER A 126 10.35 19.50 0.43
CA SER A 126 10.84 18.28 -0.21
C SER A 126 12.33 18.33 -0.56
N VAL A 127 12.92 17.13 -0.71
CA VAL A 127 14.31 16.88 -1.12
C VAL A 127 14.32 15.78 -2.18
N ASN A 128 15.05 15.99 -3.28
CA ASN A 128 15.21 14.97 -4.33
C ASN A 128 16.54 14.24 -4.16
N VAL A 129 16.52 12.92 -4.16
CA VAL A 129 17.70 12.07 -4.16
C VAL A 129 17.82 11.39 -5.54
N PRO A 130 18.82 11.78 -6.37
CA PRO A 130 18.91 11.30 -7.74
C PRO A 130 18.97 9.79 -7.86
N ARG A 131 19.63 9.12 -6.90
CA ARG A 131 19.75 7.67 -6.92
C ARG A 131 20.14 7.11 -5.55
N ALA A 132 19.44 6.05 -5.16
CA ALA A 132 19.77 5.18 -4.04
C ALA A 132 19.60 3.73 -4.47
N SER A 133 20.51 2.86 -4.07
CA SER A 133 20.33 1.41 -4.25
C SER A 133 20.34 0.71 -2.90
N ILE A 134 19.48 -0.29 -2.74
CA ILE A 134 19.42 -1.15 -1.57
C ILE A 134 19.32 -2.60 -2.03
N SER A 135 19.90 -3.54 -1.30
CA SER A 135 19.96 -4.96 -1.66
C SER A 135 19.79 -5.81 -0.41
N GLY A 136 19.10 -6.94 -0.52
CA GLY A 136 18.84 -7.85 0.61
C GLY A 136 17.58 -7.52 1.41
N ALA A 137 16.97 -6.35 1.19
CA ALA A 137 15.66 -5.94 1.71
C ALA A 137 15.13 -4.72 0.93
N SER A 138 13.83 -4.44 1.09
CA SER A 138 13.28 -3.09 0.93
C SER A 138 13.77 -2.19 2.07
N GLY A 139 13.52 -0.89 1.96
CA GLY A 139 13.95 0.04 2.98
C GLY A 139 13.33 1.41 2.86
N TRP A 140 14.01 2.37 3.48
CA TRP A 140 13.57 3.75 3.58
C TRP A 140 14.75 4.68 3.35
N LEU A 141 14.48 5.79 2.68
CA LEU A 141 15.37 6.93 2.58
C LEU A 141 14.83 8.02 3.50
N ALA A 142 15.52 8.28 4.61
CA ALA A 142 15.16 9.32 5.55
C ALA A 142 16.00 10.59 5.30
N VAL A 143 15.35 11.74 5.29
CA VAL A 143 16.01 13.05 5.35
C VAL A 143 15.96 13.53 6.79
N ARG A 144 17.12 13.91 7.33
CA ARG A 144 17.32 14.29 8.73
C ARG A 144 17.91 15.69 8.82
N ALA A 145 17.54 16.42 9.87
CA ALA A 145 18.12 17.72 10.18
C ALA A 145 19.62 17.59 10.50
N ASP A 146 20.37 18.69 10.36
CA ASP A 146 21.69 18.79 10.97
C ASP A 146 21.58 19.04 12.48
N ASP A 147 22.29 18.24 13.27
CA ASP A 147 22.52 18.45 14.69
C ASP A 147 24.03 18.57 14.95
N GLY A 148 24.61 19.70 14.56
CA GLY A 148 26.02 20.00 14.86
C GLY A 148 27.03 19.23 14.02
N GLY A 149 26.68 18.87 12.78
CA GLY A 149 27.48 18.06 11.86
C GLY A 149 27.16 16.57 11.91
N GLU A 150 26.17 16.17 12.71
CA GLU A 150 25.65 14.81 12.78
C GLU A 150 24.18 14.79 12.38
N PRO A 151 23.66 13.65 11.87
CA PRO A 151 22.24 13.54 11.57
C PRO A 151 21.38 13.63 12.85
N GLY A 152 20.47 14.60 12.87
CA GLY A 152 19.50 14.82 13.93
C GLY A 152 18.16 14.14 13.68
N GLU A 153 17.08 14.85 14.02
CA GLU A 153 15.70 14.38 13.88
C GLU A 153 15.33 14.11 12.41
N VAL A 154 14.47 13.11 12.19
CA VAL A 154 13.92 12.82 10.86
C VAL A 154 12.92 13.92 10.49
N LEU A 155 13.17 14.57 9.35
CA LEU A 155 12.29 15.59 8.77
C LEU A 155 11.26 14.98 7.81
N GLY A 156 11.59 13.85 7.18
CA GLY A 156 10.72 13.10 6.29
C GLY A 156 11.39 11.85 5.75
N TYR A 157 10.64 11.00 5.07
CA TYR A 157 11.15 9.73 4.54
C TYR A 157 10.38 9.26 3.29
N ALA A 158 11.01 8.42 2.49
CA ALA A 158 10.41 7.78 1.32
C ALA A 158 10.77 6.27 1.27
N PRO A 159 9.87 5.40 0.79
CA PRO A 159 10.17 3.98 0.65
C PRO A 159 11.21 3.74 -0.47
N LEU A 160 12.05 2.74 -0.27
CA LEU A 160 12.99 2.21 -1.24
C LEU A 160 12.66 0.76 -1.54
N GLN A 161 12.60 0.43 -2.83
CA GLN A 161 12.50 -0.97 -3.28
C GLN A 161 13.88 -1.62 -3.33
N GLU A 162 13.92 -2.95 -3.18
CA GLU A 162 15.15 -3.70 -3.44
C GLU A 162 15.62 -3.46 -4.89
N GLY A 163 16.89 -3.09 -5.05
CA GLY A 163 17.49 -2.72 -6.32
C GLY A 163 17.79 -1.22 -6.41
N GLU A 164 17.73 -0.69 -7.62
CA GLU A 164 18.01 0.71 -7.91
C GLU A 164 16.72 1.54 -7.82
N ASN A 165 16.79 2.66 -7.10
CA ASN A 165 15.75 3.67 -7.01
C ASN A 165 16.35 4.98 -7.55
N THR A 166 15.66 5.64 -8.48
CA THR A 166 16.11 6.89 -9.10
C THR A 166 15.10 8.00 -8.85
N ASP A 167 15.56 9.24 -8.80
CA ASP A 167 14.74 10.43 -8.57
C ASP A 167 13.78 10.27 -7.37
N VAL A 168 14.35 9.80 -6.25
CA VAL A 168 13.61 9.54 -5.01
C VAL A 168 13.28 10.87 -4.36
N GLN A 169 12.04 11.31 -4.53
CA GLN A 169 11.52 12.51 -3.88
C GLN A 169 11.09 12.20 -2.45
N VAL A 170 11.74 12.83 -1.48
CA VAL A 170 11.39 12.75 -0.05
C VAL A 170 10.56 13.98 0.33
N SER A 171 9.30 13.76 0.71
CA SER A 171 8.46 14.78 1.34
C SER A 171 8.87 14.96 2.79
N LEU A 172 8.90 16.22 3.26
CA LEU A 172 9.29 16.56 4.62
C LEU A 172 8.04 16.84 5.47
N ASP A 173 7.74 15.91 6.37
CA ASP A 173 6.69 16.05 7.39
C ASP A 173 6.95 17.27 8.30
N THR A 174 8.23 17.55 8.55
CA THR A 174 8.69 18.76 9.22
C THR A 174 9.42 19.64 8.21
N PRO A 175 8.82 20.77 7.77
CA PRO A 175 9.44 21.64 6.80
C PRO A 175 10.77 22.24 7.29
N VAL A 176 11.69 22.45 6.34
CA VAL A 176 12.97 23.12 6.61
C VAL A 176 12.74 24.61 6.78
N GLU A 177 12.99 25.12 7.99
CA GLU A 177 12.74 26.54 8.32
C GLU A 177 13.88 27.49 7.92
N GLY A 178 15.02 26.97 7.45
CA GLY A 178 16.13 27.79 6.99
C GLY A 178 17.17 27.04 6.17
N SER A 179 17.92 27.76 5.34
CA SER A 179 19.04 27.19 4.59
C SER A 179 20.08 26.60 5.55
N GLY A 180 20.57 25.39 5.26
CA GLY A 180 21.44 24.63 6.16
C GLY A 180 21.95 23.35 5.54
N GLU A 181 22.59 22.52 6.37
CA GLU A 181 22.99 21.16 5.99
C GLU A 181 21.87 20.19 6.40
N LEU A 182 21.64 19.17 5.57
CA LEU A 182 20.71 18.07 5.83
C LEU A 182 21.45 16.75 5.59
N PHE A 183 20.90 15.66 6.13
CA PHE A 183 21.44 14.32 5.95
C PHE A 183 20.41 13.41 5.29
N ALA A 184 20.79 12.74 4.21
CA ALA A 184 20.03 11.61 3.67
C ALA A 184 20.60 10.30 4.24
N THR A 185 19.77 9.36 4.64
CA THR A 185 20.20 8.12 5.30
C THR A 185 19.32 6.95 4.87
N VAL A 186 19.95 5.83 4.55
CA VAL A 186 19.24 4.62 4.15
C VAL A 186 19.01 3.71 5.36
N HIS A 187 17.76 3.28 5.53
CA HIS A 187 17.33 2.32 6.54
C HIS A 187 16.80 1.06 5.84
N ALA A 188 16.99 -0.10 6.45
CA ALA A 188 16.31 -1.33 6.02
C ALA A 188 14.91 -1.36 6.64
N ASP A 189 13.93 -1.94 5.95
CA ASP A 189 12.60 -2.23 6.50
C ASP A 189 12.71 -3.52 7.35
N ASP A 190 12.90 -3.37 8.66
CA ASP A 190 13.11 -4.48 9.60
C ASP A 190 12.42 -4.21 10.96
N PRO A 191 11.35 -4.94 11.30
CA PRO A 191 10.76 -6.03 10.51
C PRO A 191 10.16 -5.53 9.20
N ALA A 192 10.26 -6.31 8.12
CA ALA A 192 9.71 -5.99 6.80
C ALA A 192 8.17 -5.97 6.81
N ASP A 193 7.61 -4.93 7.41
CA ASP A 193 6.18 -4.73 7.65
C ASP A 193 5.63 -3.50 6.91
N GLY A 194 6.51 -2.78 6.20
CA GLY A 194 6.14 -1.66 5.36
C GLY A 194 5.84 -0.38 6.14
N ASN A 195 6.22 -0.28 7.41
CA ASN A 195 6.08 0.93 8.22
C ASN A 195 7.45 1.48 8.63
N PHE A 196 7.69 2.77 8.38
CA PHE A 196 8.90 3.42 8.86
C PHE A 196 8.90 3.56 10.39
N THR A 197 9.81 2.85 11.07
CA THR A 197 9.82 2.68 12.52
C THR A 197 11.18 3.04 13.15
N TYR A 198 11.88 4.06 12.67
CA TYR A 198 13.14 4.50 13.28
C TYR A 198 12.92 5.37 14.55
N PRO A 199 13.71 5.21 15.64
CA PRO A 199 14.86 4.32 15.80
C PRO A 199 14.56 2.95 16.45
N ASP A 200 13.29 2.67 16.77
CA ASP A 200 12.90 1.45 17.49
C ASP A 200 12.87 0.18 16.60
N GLY A 201 12.90 0.38 15.28
CA GLY A 201 13.01 -0.56 14.17
C GLY A 201 13.73 0.14 13.01
N ASP A 202 13.71 -0.49 11.85
CA ASP A 202 14.35 0.01 10.62
C ASP A 202 15.79 0.48 10.80
N PRO A 203 16.71 -0.45 11.08
CA PRO A 203 18.09 -0.12 11.36
C PRO A 203 18.72 0.57 10.15
N THR A 204 19.57 1.56 10.42
CA THR A 204 20.41 2.18 9.39
C THR A 204 21.24 1.12 8.69
N VAL A 205 21.23 1.14 7.35
CA VAL A 205 22.04 0.23 6.56
C VAL A 205 23.50 0.64 6.68
N GLU A 206 24.37 -0.32 6.94
CA GLU A 206 25.82 -0.09 7.02
C GLU A 206 26.51 -0.71 5.80
N SER A 207 27.48 0.00 5.23
CA SER A 207 28.41 -0.51 4.23
C SER A 207 29.82 -0.37 4.75
N ASP A 208 30.58 -1.47 4.76
CA ASP A 208 31.94 -1.54 5.29
C ASP A 208 32.08 -1.08 6.78
N GLY A 209 30.98 -1.14 7.55
CA GLY A 209 30.95 -0.74 8.96
C GLY A 209 30.60 0.74 9.20
N GLU A 210 30.32 1.49 8.13
CA GLU A 210 29.83 2.87 8.20
C GLU A 210 28.37 2.96 7.73
N ALA A 211 27.58 3.82 8.39
CA ALA A 211 26.22 4.11 7.97
C ALA A 211 26.18 4.64 6.53
N VAL A 212 25.25 4.13 5.72
CA VAL A 212 24.97 4.62 4.37
C VAL A 212 24.16 5.91 4.49
N GLN A 213 24.90 7.01 4.57
CA GLN A 213 24.36 8.36 4.69
C GLN A 213 25.23 9.38 3.97
N GLN A 214 24.64 10.52 3.62
CA GLN A 214 25.36 11.64 3.04
C GLN A 214 24.78 12.97 3.52
N SER A 215 25.63 13.93 3.82
CA SER A 215 25.21 15.31 4.04
C SER A 215 25.21 16.12 2.75
N PHE A 216 24.30 17.08 2.66
CA PHE A 216 24.19 17.99 1.52
C PHE A 216 23.67 19.36 1.98
N ALA A 217 24.06 20.40 1.26
CA ALA A 217 23.56 21.75 1.51
C ALA A 217 22.15 21.92 0.92
N TYR A 218 21.25 22.50 1.69
CA TYR A 218 19.91 22.89 1.28
C TYR A 218 19.77 24.41 1.41
N ASP A 219 19.50 25.09 0.29
CA ASP A 219 19.16 26.50 0.28
C ASP A 219 17.65 26.68 0.27
N LEU A 220 17.10 27.20 1.37
CA LEU A 220 15.69 27.56 1.43
C LEU A 220 15.47 28.80 0.56
N SER A 221 15.01 28.58 -0.67
CA SER A 221 14.52 29.67 -1.50
C SER A 221 13.10 29.98 -1.06
N GLY A 222 12.92 31.17 -0.49
CA GLY A 222 11.70 31.61 0.18
C GLY A 222 10.42 31.10 -0.49
N ALA A 223 9.70 30.27 0.27
CA ALA A 223 8.26 30.16 0.20
C ALA A 223 7.68 31.56 -0.04
N GLY A 224 6.84 31.68 -1.08
CA GLY A 224 5.97 32.83 -1.22
C GLY A 224 5.28 33.05 0.12
N GLU A 225 5.25 34.31 0.57
CA GLU A 225 4.63 34.68 1.82
C GLU A 225 3.33 33.90 2.04
N GLU A 226 3.30 33.10 3.11
CA GLU A 226 2.10 32.73 3.84
C GLU A 226 1.08 33.85 3.67
N ALA A 227 0.03 33.57 2.90
CA ALA A 227 -1.07 34.48 2.67
C ALA A 227 -1.78 34.67 4.02
N ALA A 228 -1.25 35.59 4.82
CA ALA A 228 -1.96 36.20 5.91
C ALA A 228 -3.31 36.64 5.35
N THR A 229 -4.37 35.98 5.81
CA THR A 229 -5.75 36.31 5.47
C THR A 229 -6.04 37.71 5.99
N ASP A 230 -5.81 38.74 5.18
CA ASP A 230 -6.35 40.07 5.43
C ASP A 230 -7.62 40.28 4.61
N ASP A 231 -8.73 40.13 5.32
CA ASP A 231 -10.05 40.57 4.94
C ASP A 231 -10.06 42.09 4.75
N GLN A 232 -9.98 42.59 3.50
CA GLN A 232 -10.66 43.83 3.12
C GLN A 232 -10.91 43.92 1.62
N ALA A 233 -12.20 43.98 1.29
CA ALA A 233 -12.73 44.31 -0.01
C ALA A 233 -12.32 45.71 -0.50
N THR A 234 -11.79 45.81 -1.71
CA THR A 234 -12.09 46.96 -2.60
C THR A 234 -12.24 46.51 -4.05
N ASP A 235 -13.25 47.11 -4.65
CA ASP A 235 -13.86 46.95 -5.96
C ASP A 235 -12.90 47.17 -7.15
N ASP A 236 -13.16 46.43 -8.22
CA ASP A 236 -12.87 46.72 -9.63
C ASP A 236 -11.41 46.95 -10.08
N ALA A 237 -10.76 45.88 -10.56
CA ALA A 237 -10.10 45.85 -11.88
C ALA A 237 -9.57 44.45 -12.23
N ALA A 238 -9.90 44.00 -13.44
CA ALA A 238 -9.51 42.74 -14.03
C ALA A 238 -8.00 42.42 -13.97
N ALA A 239 -7.67 41.31 -13.32
CA ALA A 239 -6.64 40.37 -13.73
C ALA A 239 -7.11 38.97 -13.29
N ASP A 240 -7.35 38.13 -14.28
CA ASP A 240 -7.64 36.70 -14.16
C ASP A 240 -6.41 36.00 -13.56
N GLY A 241 -6.39 35.94 -12.23
CA GLY A 241 -5.42 35.17 -11.46
C GLY A 241 -6.08 33.87 -11.06
N ALA A 242 -5.79 32.80 -11.79
CA ALA A 242 -6.11 31.45 -11.38
C ALA A 242 -5.52 31.22 -9.98
N VAL A 243 -6.40 30.94 -9.01
CA VAL A 243 -6.02 30.17 -7.84
C VAL A 243 -5.33 28.90 -8.36
N GLY A 244 -4.16 28.54 -7.83
CA GLY A 244 -3.43 27.36 -8.29
C GLY A 244 -4.33 26.13 -8.13
N ALA A 245 -4.90 25.66 -9.23
CA ALA A 245 -5.76 24.49 -9.23
C ALA A 245 -4.87 23.27 -9.05
N VAL A 246 -5.22 22.39 -8.11
CA VAL A 246 -4.58 21.07 -8.04
C VAL A 246 -4.90 20.34 -9.34
N GLY A 247 -3.85 19.94 -10.07
CA GLY A 247 -3.96 19.32 -11.38
C GLY A 247 -3.12 18.06 -11.43
N ALA A 248 -3.61 17.03 -12.10
CA ALA A 248 -2.88 15.79 -12.25
C ALA A 248 -3.02 15.18 -13.65
N ASP A 249 -1.92 14.63 -14.14
CA ASP A 249 -1.83 13.83 -15.35
C ASP A 249 -1.30 12.44 -14.95
N VAL A 250 -1.85 11.38 -15.52
CA VAL A 250 -1.37 10.01 -15.27
C VAL A 250 -1.21 9.26 -16.59
N ASN A 251 -0.07 8.60 -16.74
CA ASN A 251 0.31 7.75 -17.85
C ASN A 251 0.46 6.32 -17.34
N VAL A 252 -0.54 5.51 -17.65
CA VAL A 252 -0.56 4.10 -17.30
C VAL A 252 -1.09 3.31 -18.50
N GLY A 253 -0.39 2.23 -18.84
CA GLY A 253 -0.69 1.39 -19.99
C GLY A 253 -1.28 0.05 -19.60
N GLU A 254 -1.77 -0.68 -20.61
CA GLU A 254 -2.13 -2.09 -20.44
C GLU A 254 -0.93 -2.87 -19.90
N GLN A 255 -1.19 -3.78 -18.97
CA GLN A 255 -0.12 -4.53 -18.33
C GLN A 255 -0.52 -5.96 -17.99
N THR A 256 0.50 -6.81 -17.89
CA THR A 256 0.35 -8.20 -17.46
C THR A 256 1.32 -8.45 -16.31
N GLY A 257 0.80 -8.75 -15.13
CA GLY A 257 1.59 -8.96 -13.91
C GLY A 257 1.11 -10.19 -13.14
N ASP A 258 1.59 -10.39 -11.93
CA ASP A 258 1.15 -11.48 -11.04
C ASP A 258 -0.13 -11.13 -10.26
N GLY A 259 -0.65 -9.92 -10.45
CA GLY A 259 -1.83 -9.41 -9.76
C GLY A 259 -1.55 -8.77 -8.41
N ALA A 260 -0.29 -8.65 -7.98
CA ALA A 260 0.08 -8.05 -6.69
C ALA A 260 0.31 -6.54 -6.74
N SER A 261 0.66 -5.98 -7.90
CA SER A 261 0.85 -4.55 -8.10
C SER A 261 0.36 -4.07 -9.47
N VAL A 262 0.19 -2.76 -9.59
CA VAL A 262 -0.02 -2.03 -10.85
C VAL A 262 1.11 -1.03 -11.05
N SER A 263 1.78 -1.12 -12.20
CA SER A 263 2.84 -0.21 -12.61
C SER A 263 2.27 1.03 -13.31
N VAL A 264 2.68 2.22 -12.88
CA VAL A 264 2.30 3.51 -13.47
C VAL A 264 3.55 4.17 -14.04
N SER A 265 3.62 4.20 -15.37
CA SER A 265 4.82 4.67 -16.08
C SER A 265 5.15 6.14 -15.83
N GLY A 266 4.15 6.97 -15.56
CA GLY A 266 4.39 8.29 -15.02
C GLY A 266 3.13 8.98 -14.54
N ALA A 267 3.26 9.85 -13.55
CA ALA A 267 2.19 10.68 -13.03
C ALA A 267 2.75 12.04 -12.67
N ASN A 268 2.09 13.11 -13.07
CA ASN A 268 2.46 14.46 -12.69
C ASN A 268 1.34 15.03 -11.82
N LEU A 269 1.62 15.39 -10.58
CA LEU A 269 0.69 16.07 -9.68
C LEU A 269 1.19 17.49 -9.46
N SER A 270 0.30 18.48 -9.44
CA SER A 270 0.66 19.89 -9.28
C SER A 270 -0.26 20.56 -8.28
N GLY A 271 0.29 21.46 -7.47
CA GLY A 271 -0.44 22.23 -6.48
C GLY A 271 -0.58 21.57 -5.10
N SER A 272 -0.24 20.28 -4.97
CA SER A 272 -0.14 19.57 -3.68
C SER A 272 0.57 18.21 -3.84
N SER A 273 0.98 17.60 -2.71
CA SER A 273 1.19 16.15 -2.64
C SER A 273 -0.15 15.40 -2.63
N GLY A 274 -0.08 14.08 -2.73
CA GLY A 274 -1.28 13.27 -2.85
C GLY A 274 -1.03 11.78 -2.84
N TRP A 275 -1.99 11.07 -3.43
CA TRP A 275 -2.03 9.62 -3.48
C TRP A 275 -2.43 9.15 -4.86
N ILE A 276 -1.88 8.01 -5.29
CA ILE A 276 -2.37 7.27 -6.43
C ILE A 276 -3.06 6.01 -5.92
N SER A 277 -4.30 5.78 -6.34
CA SER A 277 -5.07 4.58 -5.97
C SER A 277 -5.40 3.73 -7.19
N VAL A 278 -5.47 2.42 -6.96
CA VAL A 278 -5.99 1.44 -7.90
C VAL A 278 -7.33 0.95 -7.38
N ARG A 279 -8.37 1.00 -8.23
CA ARG A 279 -9.73 0.57 -7.91
C ARG A 279 -10.21 -0.53 -8.84
N GLU A 280 -11.07 -1.40 -8.35
CA GLU A 280 -11.69 -2.44 -9.17
C GLU A 280 -12.64 -1.84 -10.22
N ASP A 281 -12.86 -2.55 -11.32
CA ASP A 281 -13.99 -2.28 -12.20
C ASP A 281 -15.31 -2.76 -11.57
N ALA A 282 -16.24 -1.84 -11.34
CA ALA A 282 -17.58 -2.09 -10.86
C ALA A 282 -18.63 -1.93 -11.97
N GLY A 283 -18.39 -2.53 -13.14
CA GLY A 283 -19.35 -2.53 -14.26
C GLY A 283 -19.21 -1.32 -15.18
N GLY A 284 -17.98 -0.91 -15.45
CA GLY A 284 -17.60 0.25 -16.25
C GLY A 284 -17.43 1.53 -15.43
N GLU A 285 -17.38 1.42 -14.10
CA GLU A 285 -17.22 2.54 -13.16
C GLU A 285 -16.19 2.15 -12.08
N PRO A 286 -15.41 3.10 -11.53
CA PRO A 286 -14.49 2.82 -10.44
C PRO A 286 -15.24 2.30 -9.20
N GLY A 287 -14.81 1.13 -8.70
CA GLY A 287 -15.36 0.46 -7.53
C GLY A 287 -14.55 0.69 -6.25
N ALA A 288 -14.40 -0.35 -5.43
CA ALA A 288 -13.58 -0.31 -4.22
C ALA A 288 -12.08 -0.10 -4.52
N VAL A 289 -11.38 0.54 -3.59
CA VAL A 289 -9.90 0.64 -3.61
C VAL A 289 -9.29 -0.74 -3.35
N LEU A 290 -8.41 -1.15 -4.24
CA LEU A 290 -7.64 -2.39 -4.17
C LEU A 290 -6.24 -2.16 -3.57
N GLY A 291 -5.72 -0.94 -3.69
CA GLY A 291 -4.42 -0.54 -3.20
C GLY A 291 -4.14 0.93 -3.50
N PHE A 292 -3.13 1.49 -2.86
CA PHE A 292 -2.72 2.88 -3.01
C PHE A 292 -1.22 3.04 -2.73
N ALA A 293 -0.65 4.13 -3.24
CA ALA A 293 0.72 4.54 -2.98
C ALA A 293 0.78 6.07 -2.83
N PRO A 294 1.72 6.60 -2.03
CA PRO A 294 1.95 8.03 -1.97
C PRO A 294 2.36 8.57 -3.35
N LEU A 295 1.86 9.74 -3.70
CA LEU A 295 2.19 10.44 -4.93
C LEU A 295 2.61 11.89 -4.60
N PRO A 296 3.92 12.14 -4.47
CA PRO A 296 4.46 13.48 -4.30
C PRO A 296 4.03 14.48 -5.39
N GLU A 297 4.08 15.78 -5.06
CA GLU A 297 3.95 16.84 -6.07
C GLU A 297 5.11 16.74 -7.09
N GLY A 298 4.80 17.04 -8.34
CA GLY A 298 5.73 17.02 -9.46
C GLY A 298 5.61 15.76 -10.31
N GLU A 299 6.63 15.54 -11.15
CA GLU A 299 6.73 14.38 -12.02
C GLU A 299 7.20 13.14 -11.24
N ASN A 300 6.43 12.07 -11.34
CA ASN A 300 6.70 10.76 -10.77
C ASN A 300 6.80 9.76 -11.92
N THR A 301 7.79 8.87 -11.91
CA THR A 301 8.00 7.83 -12.92
C THR A 301 8.08 6.45 -12.29
N ASP A 302 7.65 5.43 -13.02
CA ASP A 302 7.74 4.02 -12.59
C ASP A 302 7.14 3.76 -11.19
N VAL A 303 6.00 4.39 -10.91
CA VAL A 303 5.31 4.25 -9.62
C VAL A 303 4.62 2.88 -9.55
N GLU A 304 5.05 2.04 -8.61
CA GLU A 304 4.39 0.76 -8.32
C GLU A 304 3.33 0.94 -7.24
N VAL A 305 2.09 0.57 -7.54
CA VAL A 305 0.98 0.59 -6.59
C VAL A 305 0.73 -0.83 -6.08
N PRO A 306 1.10 -1.15 -4.82
CA PRO A 306 0.82 -2.46 -4.24
C PRO A 306 -0.68 -2.64 -4.01
N LEU A 307 -1.18 -3.86 -4.19
CA LEU A 307 -2.59 -4.19 -4.00
C LEU A 307 -2.78 -5.00 -2.71
N ASP A 308 -3.59 -4.46 -1.79
CA ASP A 308 -4.08 -5.16 -0.60
C ASP A 308 -4.93 -6.38 -0.99
N VAL A 309 -5.61 -6.29 -2.13
CA VAL A 309 -6.40 -7.37 -2.72
C VAL A 309 -5.85 -7.69 -4.11
N ALA A 310 -5.16 -8.82 -4.20
CA ALA A 310 -4.57 -9.26 -5.45
C ALA A 310 -5.63 -9.51 -6.54
N LEU A 311 -5.30 -9.12 -7.78
CA LEU A 311 -6.12 -9.40 -8.95
C LEU A 311 -6.07 -10.89 -9.29
N ALA A 312 -7.21 -11.47 -9.64
CA ALA A 312 -7.36 -12.91 -9.89
C ALA A 312 -7.60 -13.27 -11.37
N GLY A 313 -7.43 -12.32 -12.29
CA GLY A 313 -7.67 -12.58 -13.71
C GLY A 313 -7.53 -11.36 -14.59
N ALA A 314 -7.94 -11.50 -15.85
CA ALA A 314 -8.00 -10.38 -16.78
C ALA A 314 -9.24 -9.52 -16.51
N GLY A 315 -9.04 -8.20 -16.49
CA GLY A 315 -10.09 -7.23 -16.22
C GLY A 315 -9.60 -5.80 -16.44
N GLU A 316 -10.45 -4.84 -16.14
CA GLU A 316 -10.08 -3.42 -16.10
C GLU A 316 -9.92 -3.00 -14.64
N VAL A 317 -8.95 -2.12 -14.38
CA VAL A 317 -8.79 -1.41 -13.11
C VAL A 317 -8.80 0.08 -13.38
N TYR A 318 -9.17 0.87 -12.38
CA TYR A 318 -9.17 2.32 -12.46
C TYR A 318 -8.02 2.89 -11.64
N VAL A 319 -7.11 3.60 -12.29
CA VAL A 319 -6.05 4.35 -11.62
C VAL A 319 -6.53 5.76 -11.40
N SER A 320 -6.33 6.31 -10.20
CA SER A 320 -6.80 7.65 -9.88
C SER A 320 -5.86 8.40 -8.96
N VAL A 321 -5.71 9.69 -9.22
CA VAL A 321 -4.90 10.59 -8.40
C VAL A 321 -5.78 11.37 -7.44
N HIS A 322 -5.33 11.49 -6.20
CA HIS A 322 -5.99 12.19 -5.12
C HIS A 322 -5.05 13.25 -4.54
N ALA A 323 -5.60 14.40 -4.16
CA ALA A 323 -4.85 15.37 -3.36
C ALA A 323 -4.87 14.95 -1.89
N ASP A 324 -3.78 15.15 -1.16
CA ASP A 324 -3.74 14.94 0.30
C ASP A 324 -4.45 16.12 0.98
N GLU A 325 -5.74 15.96 1.28
CA GLU A 325 -6.55 17.04 1.86
C GLU A 325 -7.43 16.54 3.02
N PRO A 326 -7.15 16.96 4.27
CA PRO A 326 -6.06 17.84 4.68
C PRO A 326 -4.69 17.17 4.44
N ALA A 327 -3.62 17.98 4.27
CA ALA A 327 -2.26 17.47 4.11
C ALA A 327 -1.74 16.86 5.43
N ASP A 328 -2.28 15.70 5.78
CA ASP A 328 -2.02 14.97 7.02
C ASP A 328 -1.26 13.67 6.79
N GLY A 329 -0.86 13.40 5.54
CA GLY A 329 -0.06 12.24 5.18
C GLY A 329 -0.81 10.91 5.34
N THR A 330 -2.14 10.92 5.36
CA THR A 330 -2.95 9.70 5.50
C THR A 330 -3.95 9.56 4.37
N PHE A 331 -3.84 8.47 3.59
CA PHE A 331 -4.83 8.20 2.55
C PHE A 331 -6.22 7.91 3.14
N SER A 332 -7.19 8.77 2.81
CA SER A 332 -8.57 8.68 3.28
C SER A 332 -9.56 8.91 2.14
N TYR A 333 -10.03 7.83 1.52
CA TYR A 333 -11.04 7.88 0.44
C TYR A 333 -12.30 7.09 0.82
N PRO A 334 -13.53 7.57 0.51
CA PRO A 334 -13.86 8.76 -0.29
C PRO A 334 -14.10 10.06 0.51
N ASP A 335 -14.06 10.01 1.84
CA ASP A 335 -14.51 11.13 2.69
C ASP A 335 -13.41 12.13 3.08
N GLY A 336 -12.15 11.88 2.70
CA GLY A 336 -11.00 12.79 2.91
C GLY A 336 -10.44 13.29 1.59
N ASP A 337 -9.44 12.57 1.06
CA ASP A 337 -8.63 12.92 -0.09
C ASP A 337 -9.44 13.00 -1.39
N PRO A 338 -9.69 14.21 -1.90
CA PRO A 338 -10.48 14.39 -3.10
C PRO A 338 -9.71 13.88 -4.32
N THR A 339 -10.42 13.18 -5.21
CA THR A 339 -9.88 12.83 -6.53
C THR A 339 -9.61 14.11 -7.32
N VAL A 340 -8.42 14.24 -7.90
CA VAL A 340 -8.07 15.34 -8.78
C VAL A 340 -8.87 15.25 -10.09
N GLU A 341 -9.46 16.37 -10.52
CA GLU A 341 -10.36 16.38 -11.68
C GLU A 341 -9.63 15.90 -12.95
N GLY A 342 -10.23 14.92 -13.65
CA GLY A 342 -9.68 14.39 -14.90
C GLY A 342 -8.58 13.34 -14.73
N ALA A 343 -8.07 13.12 -13.52
CA ALA A 343 -7.00 12.16 -13.25
C ALA A 343 -7.55 10.77 -12.90
N VAL A 344 -8.42 10.23 -13.75
CA VAL A 344 -8.96 8.87 -13.64
C VAL A 344 -8.78 8.16 -14.98
N GLU A 345 -7.94 7.13 -15.00
CA GLU A 345 -7.63 6.33 -16.18
C GLU A 345 -8.15 4.89 -16.00
N ALA A 346 -8.77 4.34 -17.04
CA ALA A 346 -9.18 2.94 -17.07
C ALA A 346 -8.09 2.10 -17.75
N VAL A 347 -7.59 1.09 -17.06
CA VAL A 347 -6.39 0.35 -17.43
C VAL A 347 -6.71 -1.13 -17.57
N PRO A 348 -6.52 -1.73 -18.76
CA PRO A 348 -6.59 -3.17 -18.92
C PRO A 348 -5.44 -3.86 -18.17
N TYR A 349 -5.79 -4.84 -17.32
CA TYR A 349 -4.83 -5.66 -16.58
C TYR A 349 -5.07 -7.14 -16.86
N SER A 350 -4.01 -7.95 -16.90
CA SER A 350 -4.09 -9.42 -16.99
C SER A 350 -3.12 -10.10 -16.05
N VAL A 351 -3.56 -11.17 -15.36
CA VAL A 351 -2.69 -11.95 -14.46
C VAL A 351 -1.96 -13.05 -15.24
N SER A 352 -0.63 -13.01 -15.21
CA SER A 352 0.28 -14.05 -15.71
C SER A 352 0.20 -15.29 -14.82
N GLY A 353 -0.62 -16.27 -15.20
CA GLY A 353 -0.63 -17.57 -14.51
C GLY A 353 -1.97 -18.27 -14.50
N GLU A 354 -3.06 -17.54 -14.70
CA GLU A 354 -4.36 -18.18 -14.92
C GLU A 354 -4.36 -18.71 -16.36
N GLY A 355 -4.20 -20.03 -16.49
CA GLY A 355 -4.13 -20.70 -17.78
C GLY A 355 -5.26 -20.21 -18.68
N ALA A 356 -4.89 -19.61 -19.82
CA ALA A 356 -5.80 -19.18 -20.86
C ALA A 356 -6.87 -20.25 -21.09
N LEU A 357 -8.04 -20.08 -20.49
CA LEU A 357 -9.23 -20.73 -20.97
C LEU A 357 -9.44 -20.12 -22.35
N PRO A 358 -9.49 -20.92 -23.42
CA PRO A 358 -9.67 -20.38 -24.76
C PRO A 358 -10.97 -19.56 -24.75
N ASP A 359 -10.88 -18.34 -25.25
CA ASP A 359 -12.02 -17.47 -25.50
C ASP A 359 -13.14 -18.26 -26.19
N THR A 360 -14.21 -18.54 -25.45
CA THR A 360 -15.39 -19.24 -25.98
C THR A 360 -16.38 -18.27 -26.63
N SER A 361 -15.95 -17.08 -27.04
CA SER A 361 -16.72 -16.22 -27.95
C SER A 361 -16.92 -16.86 -29.34
N GLY A 362 -16.14 -17.89 -29.67
CA GLY A 362 -16.40 -18.79 -30.80
C GLY A 362 -17.51 -19.79 -30.50
N ALA A 363 -18.62 -19.69 -31.24
CA ALA A 363 -19.76 -20.61 -31.19
C ALA A 363 -19.34 -22.08 -30.97
N VAL A 364 -19.61 -22.61 -29.77
CA VAL A 364 -19.32 -24.00 -29.43
C VAL A 364 -20.23 -24.94 -30.22
N ASP A 365 -19.63 -25.65 -31.16
CA ASP A 365 -20.24 -26.76 -31.87
C ASP A 365 -20.62 -27.83 -30.83
N THR A 366 -21.92 -28.10 -30.66
CA THR A 366 -22.51 -29.02 -29.65
C THR A 366 -21.93 -30.44 -29.67
N LYS A 367 -21.15 -30.77 -30.71
CA LYS A 367 -20.43 -32.04 -30.87
C LYS A 367 -19.21 -32.15 -29.94
N THR A 368 -18.51 -31.05 -29.66
CA THR A 368 -17.30 -31.06 -28.82
C THR A 368 -17.66 -31.14 -27.33
N LEU A 369 -18.77 -30.51 -26.92
CA LEU A 369 -19.28 -30.56 -25.54
C LEU A 369 -19.67 -32.00 -25.12
N ASN A 370 -20.30 -32.77 -26.02
CA ASN A 370 -20.66 -34.16 -25.76
C ASN A 370 -19.44 -35.09 -25.67
N ALA A 371 -18.34 -34.76 -26.35
CA ALA A 371 -17.11 -35.55 -26.31
C ALA A 371 -16.37 -35.39 -24.98
N VAL A 372 -16.29 -34.16 -24.46
CA VAL A 372 -15.64 -33.87 -23.17
C VAL A 372 -16.47 -34.41 -21.99
N LEU A 373 -17.80 -34.25 -22.04
CA LEU A 373 -18.70 -34.82 -21.02
C LEU A 373 -18.70 -36.36 -21.03
N GLY A 374 -18.58 -36.97 -22.20
CA GLY A 374 -18.45 -38.43 -22.36
C GLY A 374 -17.14 -38.97 -21.77
N ALA A 375 -16.02 -38.29 -21.98
CA ALA A 375 -14.73 -38.69 -21.42
C ALA A 375 -14.69 -38.58 -19.88
N ALA A 376 -15.28 -37.53 -19.31
CA ALA A 376 -15.37 -37.34 -17.87
C ALA A 376 -16.25 -38.41 -17.18
N LEU A 377 -17.37 -38.81 -17.80
CA LEU A 377 -18.24 -39.87 -17.28
C LEU A 377 -17.61 -41.27 -17.34
N ILE A 378 -16.80 -41.56 -18.36
CA ILE A 378 -16.09 -42.85 -18.46
C ILE A 378 -15.01 -42.96 -17.38
N LEU A 379 -14.27 -41.88 -17.12
CA LEU A 379 -13.26 -41.83 -16.06
C LEU A 379 -13.90 -41.95 -14.66
N PHE A 380 -15.02 -41.27 -14.42
CA PHE A 380 -15.75 -41.37 -13.15
C PHE A 380 -16.36 -42.76 -12.93
N GLY A 381 -16.87 -43.40 -14.00
CA GLY A 381 -17.38 -44.78 -13.96
C GLY A 381 -16.30 -45.81 -13.65
N ALA A 382 -15.09 -45.65 -14.21
CA ALA A 382 -13.95 -46.53 -13.94
C ALA A 382 -13.44 -46.40 -12.49
N LEU A 383 -13.47 -45.18 -11.93
CA LEU A 383 -13.08 -44.92 -10.55
C LEU A 383 -14.07 -45.53 -9.55
N LEU A 384 -15.38 -45.42 -9.82
CA LEU A 384 -16.41 -46.02 -8.98
C LEU A 384 -16.42 -47.56 -9.07
N PHE A 385 -16.13 -48.14 -10.25
CA PHE A 385 -16.05 -49.59 -10.42
C PHE A 385 -14.86 -50.20 -9.66
N THR A 386 -13.71 -49.52 -9.67
CA THR A 386 -12.51 -49.97 -8.94
C THR A 386 -12.67 -49.81 -7.43
N ALA A 387 -13.32 -48.74 -6.97
CA ALA A 387 -13.67 -48.56 -5.55
C ALA A 387 -14.63 -49.65 -5.04
N ARG A 388 -15.65 -50.02 -5.85
CA ARG A 388 -16.64 -51.03 -5.47
C ARG A 388 -16.07 -52.45 -5.43
N ARG A 389 -15.12 -52.77 -6.32
CA ARG A 389 -14.43 -54.08 -6.33
C ARG A 389 -13.56 -54.27 -5.09
N ARG A 390 -12.86 -53.22 -4.62
CA ARG A 390 -12.06 -53.28 -3.39
C ARG A 390 -12.89 -53.48 -2.12
N GLN A 391 -14.16 -53.08 -2.11
CA GLN A 391 -15.05 -53.33 -0.98
C GLN A 391 -15.66 -54.75 -0.96
N GLN A 392 -15.62 -55.49 -2.08
CA GLN A 392 -16.08 -56.89 -2.11
C GLN A 392 -14.98 -57.90 -1.79
N GLU A 393 -13.72 -57.46 -1.71
CA GLU A 393 -12.55 -58.29 -1.38
C GLU A 393 -12.06 -58.09 0.08
N ARG A 394 -12.82 -57.36 0.92
CA ARG A 394 -12.59 -57.27 2.37
C ARG A 394 -13.60 -58.07 3.17
#